data_AF-A0AAP5LLG9-F1
#
_entry.id   AF-A0AAP5LLG9-F1
#
_cell.length_a   1.000
_cell.length_b   1.000
_cell.length_c   1.000
_cell.angle_alpha   90.00
_cell.angle_beta   90.00
_cell.angle_gamma   90.00
#
_symmetry.space_group_name_H-M   'P 1'
#
loop_
_entity.id
_entity.type
_entity.pdbx_description
1 polymer ?
#
loop_
_entity_poly.entity_id
_entity_poly.type
_entity_poly.pdbx_seq_one_letter_code
_entity_poly.pdbx_strand_id
1 'polypeptide(L)'
;MIPATLEQLEQVRKECRTMVRKRATASFGTTLVPLPGTDVLADVGMLMQLLPAINNKFGLSQKQLEGMDPETKSMIYGFVMSIGSKVIGRMVTKELVVQILKRIGIRVATKSVAKFVPLAGQGLAATLSYTGMRYVGNKHVDDCYEVVKRMIEQREAIPGEMPPSALSTSDKDEVTLQLHDSPEDTEENNAKNSAVTGKANQD
;
A
#
# COMPACT_ATOMS: atom_id res chain seq x y z
N MET A 1 17.12 4.42 5.88
CA MET A 1 17.23 5.89 5.73
C MET A 1 15.89 6.40 5.25
N ILE A 2 15.41 7.54 5.74
CA ILE A 2 14.18 8.16 5.25
C ILE A 2 14.47 8.78 3.87
N PRO A 3 13.61 8.60 2.85
CA PRO A 3 13.76 9.25 1.54
C PRO A 3 13.94 10.77 1.68
N ALA A 4 14.93 11.34 0.98
CA ALA A 4 15.26 12.76 1.10
C ALA A 4 14.57 13.63 0.03
N THR A 5 14.13 13.04 -1.08
CA THR A 5 13.47 13.74 -2.19
C THR A 5 12.14 13.08 -2.55
N LEU A 6 11.25 13.84 -3.20
CA LEU A 6 9.97 13.30 -3.69
C LEU A 6 10.15 12.17 -4.70
N GLU A 7 11.20 12.23 -5.52
CA GLU A 7 11.53 11.18 -6.48
C GLU A 7 11.93 9.88 -5.78
N GLN A 8 12.82 9.95 -4.78
CA GLN A 8 13.18 8.79 -3.95
C GLN A 8 11.96 8.23 -3.23
N LEU A 9 11.08 9.11 -2.74
CA LEU A 9 9.86 8.72 -2.06
C LEU A 9 8.90 7.94 -2.97
N GLU A 10 8.72 8.39 -4.22
CA GLU A 10 7.92 7.67 -5.22
C GLU A 10 8.53 6.31 -5.59
N GLN A 11 9.86 6.23 -5.68
CA GLN A 11 10.53 4.97 -5.93
C GLN A 11 10.28 3.97 -4.79
N VAL A 12 10.42 4.40 -3.53
CA VAL A 12 10.09 3.58 -2.36
C VAL A 12 8.63 3.15 -2.37
N ARG A 13 7.70 4.04 -2.75
CA ARG A 13 6.28 3.72 -2.88
C ARG A 13 6.04 2.60 -3.91
N LYS A 14 6.68 2.68 -5.08
CA LYS A 14 6.58 1.65 -6.14
C LYS A 14 7.13 0.31 -5.68
N GLU A 15 8.28 0.31 -5.00
CA GLU A 15 8.88 -0.91 -4.43
C GLU A 15 7.97 -1.56 -3.40
N CYS A 16 7.41 -0.77 -2.48
CA CYS A 16 6.49 -1.27 -1.46
C CYS A 16 5.20 -1.82 -2.09
N ARG A 17 4.62 -1.15 -3.09
CA ARG A 17 3.43 -1.67 -3.80
C ARG A 17 3.70 -2.98 -4.52
N THR A 18 4.88 -3.13 -5.09
CA THR A 18 5.34 -4.39 -5.71
C THR A 18 5.47 -5.49 -4.65
N MET A 19 6.06 -5.16 -3.51
CA MET A 19 6.20 -6.06 -2.37
C MET A 19 4.85 -6.53 -1.82
N VAL A 20 3.88 -5.62 -1.69
CA VAL A 20 2.49 -5.93 -1.30
C VAL A 20 1.86 -6.87 -2.33
N ARG A 21 2.01 -6.59 -3.64
CA ARG A 21 1.48 -7.45 -4.71
C ARG A 21 2.04 -8.87 -4.62
N LYS A 22 3.37 -9.01 -4.48
CA LYS A 22 4.04 -10.32 -4.37
C LYS A 22 3.57 -11.14 -3.18
N ARG A 23 3.38 -10.50 -2.01
CA ARG A 23 2.88 -11.19 -0.81
C ARG A 23 1.40 -11.54 -0.91
N ALA A 24 0.58 -10.66 -1.48
CA ALA A 24 -0.82 -10.97 -1.73
C ALA A 24 -1.00 -12.14 -2.71
N THR A 25 -0.18 -12.22 -3.76
CA THR A 25 -0.18 -13.40 -4.64
C THR A 25 0.33 -14.66 -3.94
N ALA A 26 1.25 -14.53 -2.98
CA ALA A 26 1.69 -15.67 -2.18
C ALA A 26 0.60 -16.17 -1.22
N SER A 27 -0.23 -15.28 -0.66
CA SER A 27 -1.41 -15.67 0.15
C SER A 27 -2.37 -16.58 -0.61
N PHE A 28 -2.49 -16.40 -1.93
CA PHE A 28 -3.29 -17.28 -2.78
C PHE A 28 -2.73 -18.71 -2.88
N GLY A 29 -1.41 -18.88 -2.74
CA GLY A 29 -0.75 -20.19 -2.88
C GLY A 29 -0.82 -21.08 -1.63
N THR A 30 -1.11 -20.51 -0.46
CA THR A 30 -1.15 -21.25 0.81
C THR A 30 -2.48 -21.92 1.12
N THR A 31 -3.53 -21.64 0.35
CA THR A 31 -4.91 -22.13 0.55
C THR A 31 -5.09 -23.62 0.18
N LEU A 32 -4.03 -24.33 -0.22
CA LEU A 32 -4.08 -25.76 -0.58
C LEU A 32 -4.26 -26.71 0.62
N VAL A 33 -4.23 -26.21 1.87
CA VAL A 33 -4.51 -27.02 3.07
C VAL A 33 -5.95 -26.75 3.52
N PRO A 34 -6.89 -27.70 3.34
CA PRO A 34 -8.30 -27.53 3.69
C PRO A 34 -8.53 -27.67 5.20
N LEU A 35 -7.93 -26.76 5.99
CA LEU A 35 -8.14 -26.68 7.43
C LEU A 35 -8.85 -25.36 7.77
N PRO A 36 -10.01 -25.41 8.45
CA PRO A 36 -10.71 -24.21 8.86
C PRO A 36 -9.82 -23.40 9.83
N GLY A 37 -9.56 -22.14 9.49
CA GLY A 37 -8.85 -21.18 10.35
C GLY A 37 -7.33 -21.08 10.16
N THR A 38 -6.69 -21.96 9.39
CA THR A 38 -5.24 -21.86 9.10
C THR A 38 -4.92 -20.71 8.14
N ASP A 39 -5.79 -20.47 7.17
CA ASP A 39 -5.66 -19.41 6.16
C ASP A 39 -5.56 -18.02 6.81
N VAL A 40 -6.41 -17.75 7.82
CA VAL A 40 -6.40 -16.50 8.58
C VAL A 40 -5.09 -16.33 9.37
N LEU A 41 -4.53 -17.41 9.91
CA LEU A 41 -3.26 -17.35 10.63
C LEU A 41 -2.10 -17.03 9.68
N ALA A 42 -2.11 -17.62 8.48
CA ALA A 42 -1.12 -17.34 7.44
C ALA A 42 -1.18 -15.86 7.02
N ASP A 43 -2.38 -15.32 6.78
CA ASP A 43 -2.58 -13.91 6.44
C ASP A 43 -2.12 -12.96 7.55
N VAL A 44 -2.38 -13.30 8.82
CA VAL A 44 -1.87 -12.53 9.97
C VAL A 44 -0.33 -12.57 10.00
N GLY A 45 0.27 -13.74 9.83
CA GLY A 45 1.72 -13.89 9.78
C GLY A 45 2.36 -13.10 8.63
N MET A 46 1.75 -13.12 7.45
CA MET A 46 2.22 -12.35 6.30
C MET A 46 2.12 -10.84 6.53
N LEU A 47 1.04 -10.36 7.16
CA LEU A 47 0.90 -8.94 7.53
C LEU A 47 1.92 -8.53 8.61
N MET A 48 2.19 -9.39 9.59
CA MET A 48 3.23 -9.15 10.60
C MET A 48 4.62 -9.01 10.00
N GLN A 49 4.89 -9.57 8.81
CA GLN A 49 6.14 -9.36 8.09
C GLN A 49 6.07 -8.19 7.12
N LEU A 50 4.94 -8.03 6.42
CA LEU A 50 4.75 -7.00 5.40
C LEU A 50 4.76 -5.59 6.00
N LEU A 51 4.02 -5.35 7.09
CA LEU A 51 3.88 -4.01 7.66
C LEU A 51 5.22 -3.47 8.22
N PRO A 52 6.02 -4.24 8.98
CA PRO A 52 7.37 -3.81 9.33
C PRO A 52 8.29 -3.63 8.14
N ALA A 53 8.20 -4.48 7.12
CA ALA A 53 9.02 -4.33 5.91
C ALA A 53 8.73 -3.00 5.18
N ILE A 54 7.46 -2.60 5.12
CA ILE A 54 7.06 -1.28 4.62
C ILE A 54 7.66 -0.18 5.51
N ASN A 55 7.46 -0.25 6.84
CA ASN A 55 8.03 0.74 7.77
C ASN A 55 9.55 0.92 7.57
N ASN A 56 10.28 -0.19 7.43
CA ASN A 56 11.73 -0.19 7.24
C ASN A 56 12.15 0.53 5.94
N LYS A 57 11.40 0.31 4.85
CA LYS A 57 11.64 0.94 3.54
C LYS A 57 11.44 2.46 3.57
N PHE A 58 10.45 2.94 4.33
CA PHE A 58 10.23 4.38 4.52
C PHE A 58 11.10 5.01 5.62
N GLY A 59 11.85 4.21 6.38
CA GLY A 59 12.62 4.71 7.52
C GLY A 59 11.78 5.00 8.76
N LEU A 60 10.56 4.48 8.83
CA LEU A 60 9.57 4.75 9.87
C LEU A 60 9.34 3.54 10.80
N SER A 61 10.28 2.59 10.85
CA SER A 61 10.19 1.50 11.83
C SER A 61 10.44 2.01 13.24
N GLN A 62 9.87 1.33 14.24
CA GLN A 62 10.08 1.66 15.64
C GLN A 62 11.57 1.85 15.97
N LYS A 63 12.42 0.90 15.55
CA LYS A 63 13.87 0.94 15.80
C LYS A 63 14.54 2.15 15.15
N GLN A 64 14.08 2.56 13.97
CA GLN A 64 14.61 3.74 13.27
C GLN A 64 14.18 5.03 13.97
N LEU A 65 12.93 5.11 14.43
CA LEU A 65 12.44 6.28 15.16
C LEU A 65 12.98 6.38 16.59
N GLU A 66 13.30 5.25 17.23
CA GLU A 66 13.90 5.23 18.56
C GLU A 66 15.34 5.74 18.57
N GLY A 67 16.06 5.56 17.47
CA GLY A 67 17.42 6.09 17.29
C GLY A 67 17.51 7.53 16.79
N MET A 68 16.38 8.21 16.57
CA MET A 68 16.34 9.61 16.14
C MET A 68 16.39 10.57 17.31
N ASP A 69 16.77 11.82 17.02
CA ASP A 69 16.69 12.91 17.99
C ASP A 69 15.23 13.13 18.45
N PRO A 70 15.01 13.58 19.71
CA PRO A 70 13.67 13.74 20.27
C PRO A 70 12.76 14.69 19.48
N GLU A 71 13.33 15.72 18.86
CA GLU A 71 12.58 16.76 18.13
C GLU A 71 12.01 16.21 16.83
N THR A 72 12.85 15.62 15.98
CA THR A 72 12.44 14.94 14.74
C THR A 72 11.46 13.81 15.04
N LYS A 73 11.72 13.04 16.10
CA LYS A 73 10.81 11.97 16.54
C LYS A 73 9.42 12.51 16.89
N SER A 74 9.35 13.58 17.68
CA SER A 74 8.09 14.23 18.05
C SER A 74 7.32 14.74 16.83
N MET A 75 8.03 15.39 15.89
CA MET A 75 7.46 15.86 14.62
C MET A 75 6.84 14.72 13.81
N ILE A 76 7.58 13.62 13.62
CA ILE A 76 7.09 12.43 12.91
C ILE A 76 5.84 11.87 13.58
N TYR A 77 5.84 11.73 14.91
CA TYR A 77 4.65 11.25 15.63
C TYR A 77 3.46 12.20 15.50
N GLY A 78 3.69 13.51 15.41
CA GLY A 78 2.66 14.50 15.09
C GLY A 78 2.00 14.23 13.73
N PHE A 79 2.79 13.99 12.69
CA PHE A 79 2.24 13.64 11.37
C PHE A 79 1.49 12.30 11.39
N VAL A 80 2.08 11.28 12.00
CA VAL A 80 1.46 9.95 12.16
C VAL A 80 0.09 10.06 12.84
N MET A 81 -0.01 10.87 13.89
CA MET A 81 -1.27 11.10 14.61
C MET A 81 -2.29 11.83 13.73
N SER A 82 -1.88 12.83 12.95
CA SER A 82 -2.78 13.56 12.05
C SER A 82 -3.34 12.68 10.93
N ILE A 83 -2.56 11.72 10.42
CA ILE A 83 -2.98 10.75 9.41
C ILE A 83 -3.84 9.64 10.05
N GLY A 84 -3.66 9.40 11.35
CA GLY A 84 -4.39 8.39 12.11
C GLY A 84 -3.86 6.98 11.93
N SER A 85 -2.60 6.83 11.47
CA SER A 85 -2.00 5.51 11.30
C SER A 85 -1.62 4.89 12.65
N LYS A 86 -1.94 3.61 12.83
CA LYS A 86 -1.66 2.87 14.09
C LYS A 86 -0.44 1.97 14.01
N VAL A 87 0.14 1.84 12.82
CA VAL A 87 1.20 0.88 12.50
C VAL A 87 2.57 1.56 12.41
N ILE A 88 2.60 2.83 11.99
CA ILE A 88 3.84 3.60 11.87
C ILE A 88 4.46 3.82 13.25
N GLY A 89 5.78 3.62 13.35
CA GLY A 89 6.55 3.86 14.58
C GLY A 89 6.26 2.89 15.74
N ARG A 90 5.39 1.91 15.55
CA ARG A 90 5.03 0.91 16.58
C ARG A 90 5.55 -0.47 16.23
N MET A 91 5.70 -1.30 17.27
CA MET A 91 5.92 -2.73 17.10
C MET A 91 4.68 -3.37 16.49
N VAL A 92 4.85 -4.07 15.36
CA VAL A 92 3.75 -4.78 14.70
C VAL A 92 3.58 -6.15 15.35
N THR A 93 2.60 -6.26 16.24
CA THR A 93 2.26 -7.53 16.91
C THR A 93 1.07 -8.22 16.26
N LYS A 94 0.85 -9.49 16.62
CA LYS A 94 -0.31 -10.27 16.16
C LYS A 94 -1.62 -9.59 16.53
N GLU A 95 -1.73 -9.06 17.74
CA GLU A 95 -2.94 -8.43 18.27
C GLU A 95 -3.27 -7.18 17.46
N LEU A 96 -2.27 -6.36 17.12
CA LEU A 96 -2.45 -5.18 16.29
C LEU A 96 -2.99 -5.55 14.90
N VAL A 97 -2.37 -6.54 14.25
CA VAL A 97 -2.80 -7.04 12.94
C VAL A 97 -4.24 -7.58 13.00
N VAL A 98 -4.54 -8.40 14.00
CA VAL A 98 -5.89 -8.94 14.21
C VAL A 98 -6.91 -7.83 14.45
N GLN A 99 -6.56 -6.76 15.19
CA GLN A 99 -7.46 -5.62 15.38
C GLN A 99 -7.72 -4.85 14.09
N ILE A 100 -6.70 -4.67 13.24
CA ILE A 100 -6.84 -4.04 11.92
C ILE A 100 -7.79 -4.88 11.05
N LEU A 101 -7.52 -6.18 10.95
CA LEU A 101 -8.36 -7.11 10.20
C LEU A 101 -9.79 -7.16 10.71
N LYS A 102 -10.01 -7.23 12.04
CA LYS A 102 -11.35 -7.20 12.65
C LYS A 102 -12.10 -5.92 12.30
N ARG A 103 -11.47 -4.75 12.39
CA ARG A 103 -12.14 -3.48 12.04
C ARG A 103 -12.55 -3.45 10.57
N ILE A 104 -11.69 -3.91 9.66
CA ILE A 104 -11.98 -3.94 8.23
C ILE A 104 -13.07 -4.97 7.95
N GLY A 105 -12.93 -6.18 8.50
CA GLY A 105 -13.89 -7.27 8.36
C GLY A 105 -15.29 -6.90 8.86
N ILE A 106 -15.39 -6.27 10.03
CA ILE A 106 -16.68 -5.76 10.56
C ILE A 106 -17.26 -4.71 9.60
N ARG A 107 -16.45 -3.76 9.11
CA ARG A 107 -16.92 -2.71 8.19
C ARG A 107 -17.40 -3.26 6.85
N VAL A 108 -16.79 -4.33 6.37
CA VAL A 108 -17.22 -5.01 5.14
C VAL A 108 -18.47 -5.85 5.41
N ALA A 109 -18.51 -6.59 6.52
CA ALA A 109 -19.65 -7.42 6.89
C ALA A 109 -20.92 -6.61 7.17
N THR A 110 -20.81 -5.44 7.82
CA THR A 110 -21.98 -4.56 8.04
C THR A 110 -22.49 -3.92 6.75
N LYS A 111 -21.65 -3.80 5.72
CA LYS A 111 -22.05 -3.37 4.38
C LYS A 111 -22.60 -4.51 3.53
N SER A 112 -22.20 -5.75 3.82
CA SER A 112 -22.56 -6.96 3.07
C SER A 112 -23.59 -7.79 3.86
N VAL A 113 -24.83 -7.32 3.93
CA VAL A 113 -25.92 -7.97 4.71
C VAL A 113 -26.45 -9.26 4.03
N ALA A 114 -26.00 -9.62 2.83
CA ALA A 114 -26.81 -10.50 1.98
C ALA A 114 -26.40 -11.98 1.82
N LYS A 115 -25.14 -12.41 1.90
CA LYS A 115 -24.79 -13.74 1.33
C LYS A 115 -23.64 -14.45 2.04
N PHE A 116 -23.85 -14.84 3.29
CA PHE A 116 -23.05 -15.92 3.88
C PHE A 116 -23.69 -17.26 3.48
N VAL A 117 -23.61 -17.61 2.20
CA VAL A 117 -23.97 -18.97 1.74
C VAL A 117 -22.72 -19.82 1.93
N PRO A 118 -22.70 -20.83 2.83
CA PRO A 118 -21.51 -21.65 3.12
C PRO A 118 -20.99 -22.49 1.94
N LEU A 119 -21.60 -22.36 0.76
CA LEU A 119 -21.32 -23.11 -0.46
C LEU A 119 -20.86 -22.24 -1.64
N ALA A 120 -20.72 -20.92 -1.48
CA ALA A 120 -20.21 -20.05 -2.55
C ALA A 120 -18.65 -20.05 -2.61
N GLY A 121 -18.07 -21.23 -2.85
CA GLY A 121 -16.76 -21.45 -3.48
C GLY A 121 -15.46 -21.03 -2.74
N GLN A 122 -14.46 -21.92 -2.79
CA GLN A 122 -13.07 -21.64 -2.39
C GLN A 122 -12.47 -20.41 -3.13
N GLY A 123 -12.95 -20.11 -4.34
CA GLY A 123 -12.50 -18.95 -5.13
C GLY A 123 -12.83 -17.59 -4.50
N LEU A 124 -14.00 -17.44 -3.86
CA LEU A 124 -14.37 -16.17 -3.22
C LEU A 124 -13.48 -15.87 -2.00
N ALA A 125 -13.18 -16.89 -1.20
CA ALA A 125 -12.29 -16.76 -0.05
C ALA A 125 -10.88 -16.32 -0.46
N ALA A 126 -10.34 -16.94 -1.51
CA ALA A 126 -9.03 -16.59 -2.05
C ALA A 126 -8.98 -15.16 -2.60
N THR A 127 -10.03 -14.70 -3.29
CA THR A 127 -10.14 -13.30 -3.74
C THR A 127 -10.22 -12.32 -2.56
N LEU A 128 -10.95 -12.66 -1.50
CA LEU A 128 -11.06 -11.83 -0.29
C LEU A 128 -9.72 -11.73 0.46
N SER A 129 -8.96 -12.83 0.55
CA SER A 129 -7.60 -12.81 1.14
C SER A 129 -6.67 -11.92 0.31
N TYR A 130 -6.60 -12.13 -1.01
CA TYR A 130 -5.78 -11.31 -1.91
C TYR A 130 -6.12 -9.81 -1.81
N THR A 131 -7.41 -9.47 -1.93
CA THR A 131 -7.87 -8.07 -1.90
C THR A 131 -7.70 -7.45 -0.52
N GLY A 132 -7.94 -8.20 0.56
CA GLY A 132 -7.70 -7.77 1.93
C GLY A 132 -6.23 -7.44 2.19
N MET A 133 -5.32 -8.33 1.77
CA MET A 133 -3.87 -8.13 1.86
C MET A 133 -3.42 -6.88 1.08
N ARG A 134 -3.90 -6.73 -0.17
CA ARG A 134 -3.61 -5.54 -1.00
C ARG A 134 -4.13 -4.27 -0.35
N TYR A 135 -5.36 -4.29 0.16
CA TYR A 135 -5.98 -3.13 0.79
C TYR A 135 -5.19 -2.67 2.03
N VAL A 136 -4.91 -3.59 2.96
CA VAL A 136 -4.17 -3.26 4.19
C VAL A 136 -2.75 -2.80 3.86
N GLY A 137 -2.05 -3.54 3.01
CA GLY A 137 -0.67 -3.23 2.62
C GLY A 137 -0.56 -1.89 1.90
N ASN A 138 -1.39 -1.64 0.89
CA ASN A 138 -1.34 -0.38 0.13
C ASN A 138 -1.77 0.82 0.97
N LYS A 139 -2.80 0.67 1.82
CA LYS A 139 -3.20 1.73 2.75
C LYS A 139 -2.04 2.12 3.66
N HIS A 140 -1.31 1.14 4.20
CA HIS A 140 -0.15 1.40 5.04
C HIS A 140 1.00 2.05 4.26
N VAL A 141 1.21 1.67 2.99
CA VAL A 141 2.16 2.36 2.10
C VAL A 141 1.78 3.82 1.91
N ASP A 142 0.51 4.11 1.67
CA ASP A 142 0.03 5.48 1.48
C ASP A 142 0.14 6.32 2.77
N ASP A 143 -0.17 5.73 3.93
CA ASP A 143 0.03 6.39 5.24
C ASP A 143 1.52 6.74 5.46
N CYS A 144 2.45 5.81 5.19
CA CYS A 144 3.89 6.04 5.31
C CYS A 144 4.39 7.09 4.31
N TYR A 145 3.91 7.04 3.07
CA TYR A 145 4.24 8.01 2.04
C TYR A 145 3.85 9.42 2.46
N GLU A 146 2.63 9.59 2.98
CA GLU A 146 2.11 10.89 3.41
C GLU A 146 2.91 11.45 4.60
N VAL A 147 3.35 10.61 5.56
CA VAL A 147 4.24 11.04 6.64
C VAL A 147 5.55 11.60 6.07
N VAL A 148 6.24 10.83 5.22
CA VAL A 148 7.54 11.26 4.68
C VAL A 148 7.40 12.47 3.75
N LYS A 149 6.32 12.54 2.96
CA LYS A 149 6.04 13.69 2.10
C LYS A 149 5.94 14.98 2.91
N ARG A 150 5.21 14.97 4.02
CA ARG A 150 5.11 16.13 4.92
C ARG A 150 6.43 16.51 5.56
N MET A 151 7.30 15.54 5.86
CA MET A 151 8.65 15.81 6.35
C MET A 151 9.51 16.54 5.30
N ILE A 152 9.44 16.09 4.04
CA ILE A 152 10.17 16.71 2.92
C ILE A 152 9.65 18.15 2.71
N GLU A 153 8.34 18.32 2.63
CA GLU A 153 7.70 19.64 2.46
C GLU A 153 8.04 20.60 3.61
N GLN A 154 8.08 20.13 4.86
CA GLN A 154 8.51 20.97 5.98
C GLN A 154 9.99 21.33 5.94
N ARG A 155 10.86 20.43 5.48
CA ARG A 155 12.29 20.75 5.30
C ARG A 155 12.49 21.82 4.23
N GLU A 156 11.75 21.75 3.14
CA GLU A 156 11.78 22.75 2.06
C GLU A 156 11.21 24.11 2.49
N ALA A 157 10.25 24.11 3.42
CA ALA A 157 9.67 25.33 3.98
C ALA A 157 10.56 26.07 4.99
N ILE A 158 11.65 25.45 5.47
CA ILE A 158 12.65 26.07 6.34
C ILE A 158 13.82 26.54 5.46
N PRO A 159 13.95 27.83 5.13
CA PRO A 159 15.01 28.33 4.27
C PRO A 159 16.34 28.34 5.04
N GLY A 160 17.12 27.28 4.91
CA GLY A 160 18.41 27.15 5.59
C GLY A 160 19.32 26.02 5.13
N GLU A 161 18.83 25.00 4.42
CA GLU A 161 19.70 23.93 3.92
C GLU A 161 19.45 23.63 2.43
N MET A 162 20.48 23.90 1.65
CA MET A 162 20.53 23.74 0.20
C MET A 162 20.25 22.28 -0.22
N PRO A 163 19.39 22.03 -1.23
CA PRO A 163 19.18 20.68 -1.74
C PRO A 163 20.44 20.15 -2.43
N PRO A 164 20.82 18.87 -2.24
CA PRO A 164 21.99 18.25 -2.88
C PRO A 164 21.83 18.00 -4.39
N SER A 165 21.03 18.82 -5.10
CA SER A 165 20.71 18.64 -6.51
C SER A 165 21.80 19.15 -7.48
N ALA A 166 23.03 19.39 -6.99
CA ALA A 166 24.15 19.83 -7.81
C ALA A 166 25.33 18.85 -7.76
N LEU A 167 25.14 17.63 -8.27
CA LEU A 167 26.22 16.88 -8.91
C LEU A 167 25.64 15.89 -9.94
N SER A 168 25.69 16.33 -11.20
CA SER A 168 25.96 15.60 -12.47
C SER A 168 26.15 14.08 -12.43
N THR A 169 25.86 13.25 -13.43
CA THR A 169 25.43 13.37 -14.84
C THR A 169 25.22 11.94 -15.36
N SER A 170 24.35 11.79 -16.36
CA SER A 170 24.39 10.86 -17.49
C SER A 170 25.45 9.73 -17.48
N ASP A 171 24.98 8.48 -17.59
CA ASP A 171 25.41 7.61 -18.68
C ASP A 171 24.27 6.66 -19.07
N LYS A 172 24.03 6.60 -20.38
CA LYS A 172 23.08 5.70 -21.04
C LYS A 172 23.81 4.38 -21.26
N ASP A 173 23.14 3.26 -21.01
CA ASP A 173 23.23 2.10 -21.91
C ASP A 173 21.98 1.22 -21.77
N GLU A 174 21.52 0.82 -22.94
CA GLU A 174 20.29 0.14 -23.30
C GLU A 174 20.44 -1.38 -23.14
N VAL A 175 19.48 -2.08 -22.51
CA VAL A 175 19.10 -3.43 -22.95
C VAL A 175 17.60 -3.63 -22.78
N THR A 176 16.95 -3.71 -23.94
CA THR A 176 15.59 -4.20 -24.17
C THR A 176 15.51 -5.71 -23.97
N LEU A 177 14.48 -6.19 -23.26
CA LEU A 177 13.88 -7.50 -23.51
C LEU A 177 12.38 -7.45 -23.17
N GLN A 178 11.57 -7.33 -24.21
CA GLN A 178 10.14 -7.61 -24.21
C GLN A 178 9.90 -9.12 -24.28
N LEU A 179 8.80 -9.58 -23.66
CA LEU A 179 7.90 -10.69 -24.06
C LEU A 179 6.68 -10.58 -23.11
N HIS A 180 5.55 -10.03 -23.59
CA HIS A 180 4.28 -10.71 -23.92
C HIS A 180 3.78 -11.65 -22.79
N ASP A 181 2.55 -11.58 -22.24
CA ASP A 181 1.24 -11.24 -22.80
C ASP A 181 0.23 -10.91 -21.65
N SER A 182 -0.84 -10.19 -22.01
CA SER A 182 -2.01 -9.64 -21.28
C SER A 182 -3.01 -10.73 -20.81
N PRO A 183 -4.25 -10.47 -20.30
CA PRO A 183 -5.03 -9.21 -20.13
C PRO A 183 -5.51 -8.95 -18.67
N GLU A 184 -5.70 -7.70 -18.21
CA GLU A 184 -6.77 -6.72 -18.50
C GLU A 184 -8.00 -6.95 -17.61
N ASP A 185 -8.38 -5.92 -16.85
CA ASP A 185 -9.75 -5.61 -16.40
C ASP A 185 -9.72 -4.29 -15.61
N THR A 186 -9.83 -3.20 -16.36
CA THR A 186 -10.26 -1.90 -15.87
C THR A 186 -11.18 -1.35 -16.94
N GLU A 187 -12.49 -1.43 -16.74
CA GLU A 187 -13.44 -0.43 -17.22
C GLU A 187 -14.84 -0.71 -16.65
N GLU A 188 -15.32 0.18 -15.79
CA GLU A 188 -16.68 0.70 -15.90
C GLU A 188 -16.76 1.99 -15.08
N ASN A 189 -16.64 3.14 -15.74
CA ASN A 189 -17.22 4.43 -15.31
C ASN A 189 -16.87 5.51 -16.35
N ASN A 190 -17.67 5.67 -17.40
CA ASN A 190 -18.08 6.99 -17.90
C ASN A 190 -19.14 6.89 -19.02
N ALA A 191 -20.41 6.68 -18.66
CA ALA A 191 -21.52 6.86 -19.59
C ALA A 191 -22.19 8.24 -19.37
N LYS A 192 -21.48 9.35 -19.65
CA LYS A 192 -22.10 10.67 -19.84
C LYS A 192 -21.26 11.57 -20.77
N ASN A 193 -21.37 11.38 -22.08
CA ASN A 193 -21.44 12.50 -23.04
C ASN A 193 -21.62 11.97 -24.48
N SER A 194 -22.85 12.01 -24.97
CA SER A 194 -23.11 12.18 -26.40
C SER A 194 -24.53 12.69 -26.58
N ALA A 195 -24.66 14.01 -26.39
CA ALA A 195 -25.59 14.79 -27.18
C ALA A 195 -24.73 15.61 -28.16
N VAL A 196 -25.23 15.77 -29.38
CA VAL A 196 -24.70 16.63 -30.45
C VAL A 196 -23.50 15.95 -31.15
N THR A 197 -23.61 15.38 -32.35
CA THR A 197 -23.84 16.10 -33.62
C THR A 197 -23.97 15.04 -34.73
N GLY A 198 -24.84 15.22 -35.73
CA GLY A 198 -24.82 14.38 -36.94
C GLY A 198 -26.11 14.35 -37.75
N LYS A 199 -26.41 15.47 -38.40
CA LYS A 199 -27.41 15.62 -39.47
C LYS A 199 -26.89 15.01 -40.78
N ALA A 200 -27.82 14.77 -41.72
CA ALA A 200 -27.68 14.58 -43.19
C ALA A 200 -27.66 13.11 -43.68
N ASN A 201 -28.74 12.65 -44.35
CA ASN A 201 -29.02 12.69 -45.82
C ASN A 201 -28.20 11.62 -46.56
N GLN A 202 -28.74 10.68 -47.34
CA GLN A 202 -29.60 10.78 -48.54
C GLN A 202 -30.22 9.39 -48.82
N ASP A 203 -31.54 9.35 -49.07
CA ASP A 203 -32.22 9.05 -50.37
C ASP A 203 -32.61 7.57 -50.52
#